data_AF-A0A371J3M4-F1
#
_entry.id   AF-A0A371J3M4-F1
#
_cell.length_a   1.000
_cell.length_b   1.000
_cell.length_c   1.000
_cell.angle_alpha   90.00
_cell.angle_beta   90.00
_cell.angle_gamma   90.00
#
_symmetry.space_group_name_H-M   'P 1'
#
loop_
_entity.id
_entity.type
_entity.pdbx_description
1 polymer ?
#
loop_
_entity_poly.entity_id
_entity_poly.type
_entity_poly.pdbx_seq_one_letter_code
_entity_poly.pdbx_strand_id
1 'polypeptide(L)'
;MIDMRISEAEKKVYIDVSGYITSKDARDFLAKYKQKAKGMRTTQYKLVVEPSIFRCENDDDIRTVCMTFFKHGYKKIYIVDPNNYIMNTLELGSMEKKIFQKSVKMINTKEDAR
;
A
#
# COMPACT_ATOMS: atom_id res chain seq x y z
N MET A 1 2.87 1.22 -13.80
CA MET A 1 1.65 2.01 -13.59
C MET A 1 1.01 1.69 -12.25
N ILE A 2 0.47 2.73 -11.59
CA ILE A 2 -0.20 2.63 -10.29
C ILE A 2 -1.60 3.24 -10.44
N ASP A 3 -2.65 2.50 -10.07
CA ASP A 3 -4.03 2.98 -10.07
C ASP A 3 -4.68 2.86 -8.69
N MET A 4 -5.66 3.73 -8.42
CA MET A 4 -6.39 3.78 -7.14
C MET A 4 -7.89 3.95 -7.35
N ARG A 5 -8.65 3.01 -6.78
CA ARG A 5 -10.12 3.01 -6.75
C ARG A 5 -10.65 3.01 -5.32
N ILE A 6 -11.68 3.82 -5.06
CA ILE A 6 -12.37 3.84 -3.76
C ILE A 6 -13.75 3.19 -3.95
N SER A 7 -14.07 2.21 -3.12
CA SER A 7 -15.40 1.60 -3.02
C SER A 7 -16.06 2.09 -1.74
N GLU A 8 -17.01 3.02 -1.89
CA GLU A 8 -17.77 3.59 -0.78
C GLU A 8 -18.71 2.58 -0.11
N ALA A 9 -19.32 1.69 -0.91
CA ALA A 9 -20.22 0.66 -0.41
C ALA A 9 -19.48 -0.36 0.47
N GLU A 10 -18.28 -0.77 0.05
CA GLU A 10 -17.48 -1.75 0.80
C GLU A 10 -16.59 -1.12 1.87
N LYS A 11 -16.49 0.22 1.88
CA LYS A 11 -15.48 0.97 2.65
C LYS A 11 -14.08 0.41 2.43
N LYS A 12 -13.69 0.31 1.16
CA LYS A 12 -12.38 -0.18 0.72
C LYS A 12 -11.70 0.78 -0.23
N VAL A 13 -10.39 0.90 -0.09
CA VAL A 13 -9.50 1.52 -1.06
C VAL A 13 -8.70 0.41 -1.71
N TYR A 14 -8.67 0.38 -3.03
CA TYR A 14 -7.91 -0.56 -3.83
C TYR A 14 -6.79 0.18 -4.53
N ILE A 15 -5.59 -0.40 -4.50
CA ILE A 15 -4.43 0.08 -5.22
C ILE A 15 -3.87 -1.07 -6.05
N ASP A 16 -3.80 -0.88 -7.35
CA ASP A 16 -3.14 -1.82 -8.29
C ASP A 16 -1.80 -1.23 -8.72
N VAL A 17 -0.77 -2.07 -8.77
CA VAL A 17 0.60 -1.70 -9.14
C VAL A 17 1.12 -2.73 -10.14
N SER A 18 1.60 -2.28 -11.30
CA SER A 18 2.12 -3.18 -12.34
C SER A 18 3.24 -2.54 -13.15
N GLY A 19 4.09 -3.35 -13.77
CA GLY A 19 5.13 -2.89 -14.69
C GLY A 19 6.29 -2.15 -14.00
N TYR A 20 7.01 -1.33 -14.75
CA TYR A 20 8.12 -0.54 -14.21
C TYR A 20 7.60 0.79 -13.63
N ILE A 21 7.98 1.08 -12.39
CA ILE A 21 7.59 2.28 -11.65
C ILE A 21 8.82 3.18 -11.51
N THR A 22 8.78 4.35 -12.12
CA THR A 22 9.82 5.37 -11.93
C THR A 22 9.59 6.13 -10.62
N SER A 23 10.61 6.81 -10.10
CA SER A 23 10.43 7.70 -8.94
C SER A 23 9.45 8.84 -9.22
N LYS A 24 9.32 9.25 -10.49
CA LYS A 24 8.29 10.21 -10.91
C LYS A 24 6.89 9.61 -10.76
N ASP A 25 6.67 8.39 -11.23
CA ASP A 25 5.37 7.70 -11.12
C ASP A 25 4.95 7.55 -9.65
N ALA A 26 5.89 7.13 -8.79
CA ALA A 26 5.64 6.98 -7.35
C ALA A 26 5.27 8.31 -6.69
N ARG A 27 5.98 9.39 -7.03
CA ARG A 27 5.71 10.75 -6.52
C ARG A 27 4.36 11.29 -6.99
N ASP A 28 4.07 11.16 -8.27
CA ASP A 28 2.82 11.62 -8.87
C ASP A 28 1.63 10.84 -8.30
N PHE A 29 1.78 9.53 -8.14
CA PHE A 29 0.82 8.69 -7.45
C PHE A 29 0.59 9.16 -6.01
N LEU A 30 1.66 9.37 -5.24
CA LEU A 30 1.56 9.75 -3.83
C LEU A 30 0.86 11.11 -3.65
N ALA A 31 1.12 12.07 -4.55
CA ALA A 31 0.45 13.36 -4.56
C ALA A 31 -1.07 13.21 -4.82
N LYS A 32 -1.44 12.44 -5.85
CA LYS A 32 -2.84 12.14 -6.18
C LYS A 32 -3.55 11.39 -5.05
N TYR A 33 -2.89 10.39 -4.47
CA TYR A 33 -3.39 9.62 -3.33
C TYR A 33 -3.70 10.53 -2.14
N LYS A 34 -2.77 11.42 -1.75
CA LYS A 34 -2.98 12.36 -0.64
C LYS A 34 -4.15 13.31 -0.89
N GLN A 35 -4.34 13.76 -2.13
CA GLN A 35 -5.49 14.59 -2.49
C GLN A 35 -6.81 13.81 -2.41
N LYS A 36 -6.86 12.59 -2.94
CA LYS A 36 -8.06 11.73 -2.88
C LYS A 36 -8.41 11.30 -1.46
N ALA A 37 -7.41 11.04 -0.62
CA ALA A 37 -7.61 10.66 0.78
C ALA A 37 -7.97 11.85 1.68
N LYS A 38 -7.79 13.10 1.20
CA LYS A 38 -8.12 14.30 1.98
C LYS A 38 -9.62 14.35 2.26
N GLY A 39 -9.97 14.43 3.54
CA GLY A 39 -11.36 14.44 4.00
C GLY A 39 -12.01 13.05 4.10
N MET A 40 -11.33 11.99 3.63
CA MET A 40 -11.78 10.63 3.85
C MET A 40 -11.47 10.21 5.30
N ARG A 41 -12.47 9.65 5.99
CA ARG A 41 -12.25 9.04 7.30
C ARG A 41 -11.62 7.65 7.14
N THR A 42 -10.33 7.62 6.79
CA THR A 42 -9.53 6.41 6.51
C THR A 42 -9.68 5.31 7.57
N THR A 43 -9.88 5.69 8.84
CA THR A 43 -10.15 4.77 9.97
C THR A 43 -11.40 3.91 9.80
N GLN A 44 -12.31 4.26 8.89
CA GLN A 44 -13.49 3.45 8.52
C GLN A 44 -13.22 2.51 7.34
N TYR A 45 -12.12 2.69 6.60
CA TYR A 45 -11.83 1.97 5.37
C TYR A 45 -10.74 0.91 5.58
N LYS A 46 -10.87 -0.21 4.86
CA LYS A 46 -9.74 -1.12 4.63
C LYS A 46 -8.96 -0.63 3.39
N LEU A 47 -7.63 -0.75 3.42
CA LEU A 47 -6.79 -0.56 2.23
C LEU A 47 -6.34 -1.93 1.71
N VAL A 48 -6.45 -2.16 0.41
CA VAL A 48 -6.01 -3.38 -0.27
C VAL A 48 -5.07 -2.99 -1.40
N VAL A 49 -3.81 -3.41 -1.29
CA VAL A 49 -2.78 -3.22 -2.31
C VAL A 49 -2.56 -4.55 -3.02
N GLU A 50 -2.86 -4.58 -4.31
CA GLU A 50 -2.81 -5.75 -5.18
C GLU A 50 -1.76 -5.52 -6.27
N PRO A 51 -0.46 -5.64 -5.96
CA PRO A 51 0.56 -5.56 -6.99
C PRO A 51 0.48 -6.78 -7.90
N SER A 52 0.45 -6.52 -9.21
CA SER A 52 0.88 -7.46 -10.24
C SER A 52 2.40 -7.52 -10.31
N ILE A 53 2.98 -8.21 -11.30
CA ILE A 53 4.44 -8.16 -11.53
C ILE A 53 4.86 -6.70 -11.75
N PHE A 54 5.71 -6.18 -10.87
CA PHE A 54 6.24 -4.83 -10.95
C PHE A 54 7.72 -4.78 -10.56
N ARG A 55 8.38 -3.70 -10.97
CA ARG A 55 9.73 -3.32 -10.52
C ARG A 55 9.77 -1.82 -10.30
N CYS A 56 10.64 -1.36 -9.40
CA CYS A 56 10.86 0.04 -9.16
C CYS A 56 12.23 0.49 -9.67
N GLU A 57 12.32 1.75 -10.09
CA GLU A 57 13.58 2.45 -10.32
C GLU A 57 14.36 2.63 -9.03
N ASN A 58 13.65 2.98 -7.95
CA ASN A 58 14.19 3.14 -6.62
C ASN A 58 13.30 2.43 -5.60
N ASP A 59 13.88 1.47 -4.88
CA ASP A 59 13.20 0.68 -3.86
C ASP A 59 12.77 1.54 -2.64
N ASP A 60 13.43 2.67 -2.38
CA ASP A 60 13.04 3.62 -1.33
C ASP A 60 11.64 4.23 -1.55
N ASP A 61 11.19 4.26 -2.81
CA ASP A 61 9.83 4.72 -3.14
C ASP A 61 8.77 3.75 -2.59
N ILE A 62 9.05 2.44 -2.60
CA ILE A 62 8.16 1.42 -2.01
C ILE A 62 8.01 1.68 -0.52
N ARG A 63 9.13 1.91 0.19
CA ARG A 63 9.12 2.25 1.61
C ARG A 63 8.33 3.53 1.88
N THR A 64 8.58 4.57 1.11
CA THR A 64 7.89 5.88 1.26
C THR A 64 6.37 5.76 1.08
N VAL A 65 5.92 5.03 0.07
CA VAL A 65 4.50 4.79 -0.21
C VAL A 65 3.86 3.95 0.91
N CYS A 66 4.47 2.82 1.28
CA CYS A 66 3.96 1.94 2.33
C CYS A 66 3.86 2.65 3.69
N MET A 67 4.89 3.42 4.07
CA MET A 67 4.87 4.19 5.30
C MET A 67 3.84 5.33 5.27
N THR A 68 3.58 5.90 4.09
CA THR A 68 2.48 6.86 3.94
C THR A 68 1.13 6.20 4.19
N PHE A 69 0.87 5.01 3.65
CA PHE A 69 -0.37 4.28 3.92
C PHE A 69 -0.54 3.95 5.40
N PHE A 70 0.52 3.45 6.03
CA PHE A 70 0.54 3.15 7.45
C PHE A 70 0.20 4.38 8.30
N LYS A 71 0.80 5.54 8.01
CA LYS A 71 0.54 6.81 8.71
C LYS A 71 -0.88 7.35 8.53
N HIS A 72 -1.57 6.98 7.45
CA HIS A 72 -2.97 7.40 7.22
C HIS A 72 -3.98 6.65 8.10
N GLY A 73 -3.58 5.62 8.83
CA GLY A 73 -4.42 5.03 9.89
C GLY A 73 -5.69 4.33 9.39
N TYR A 74 -5.59 3.58 8.29
CA TYR A 74 -6.69 2.73 7.84
C TYR A 74 -7.13 1.73 8.91
N LYS A 75 -8.40 1.29 8.86
CA LYS A 75 -8.94 0.25 9.75
C LYS A 75 -8.07 -1.01 9.71
N LYS A 76 -7.67 -1.41 8.50
CA LYS A 76 -6.70 -2.48 8.23
C LYS A 76 -6.10 -2.26 6.85
N ILE A 77 -4.82 -2.61 6.69
CA ILE A 77 -4.13 -2.59 5.40
C ILE A 77 -3.79 -4.03 5.03
N TYR A 78 -4.05 -4.41 3.78
CA TYR A 78 -3.69 -5.69 3.20
C TYR A 78 -2.76 -5.42 2.02
N ILE A 79 -1.62 -6.08 1.98
CA ILE A 79 -0.67 -5.98 0.86
C ILE A 79 -0.44 -7.40 0.36
N VAL A 80 -0.80 -7.66 -0.90
CA VAL A 80 -0.50 -8.92 -1.57
C VAL A 80 1.00 -8.94 -1.90
N ASP A 81 1.76 -9.83 -1.28
CA ASP A 81 3.22 -9.92 -1.40
C ASP A 81 3.69 -11.38 -1.29
N PRO A 82 3.33 -12.24 -2.27
CA PRO A 82 3.54 -13.69 -2.18
C PRO A 82 5.02 -14.09 -2.06
N ASN A 83 5.93 -13.23 -2.54
CA ASN A 83 7.38 -13.49 -2.54
C ASN A 83 8.12 -12.69 -1.45
N ASN A 84 7.41 -12.02 -0.54
CA ASN A 84 7.97 -11.11 0.46
C ASN A 84 8.87 -10.00 -0.13
N TYR A 85 8.68 -9.64 -1.40
CA TYR A 85 9.49 -8.61 -2.06
C TYR A 85 9.29 -7.27 -1.38
N ILE A 86 8.04 -6.83 -1.24
CA ILE A 86 7.72 -5.55 -0.59
C ILE A 86 8.20 -5.58 0.86
N MET A 87 7.86 -6.62 1.62
CA MET A 87 8.21 -6.71 3.04
C MET A 87 9.72 -6.63 3.30
N ASN A 88 10.52 -7.24 2.42
CA ASN A 88 11.97 -7.21 2.52
C ASN A 88 12.53 -5.85 2.13
N THR A 89 12.00 -5.22 1.07
CA THR A 89 12.38 -3.86 0.64
C THR A 89 12.07 -2.80 1.69
N LEU A 90 11.10 -3.02 2.58
CA LEU A 90 10.82 -2.04 3.63
C LEU A 90 11.98 -1.90 4.63
N GLU A 91 12.87 -2.88 4.79
CA GLU A 91 14.01 -2.81 5.72
C GLU A 91 13.66 -2.34 7.16
N LEU A 92 12.47 -2.73 7.66
CA LEU A 92 11.99 -2.31 8.98
C LEU A 92 12.79 -3.00 10.09
N GLY A 93 13.20 -2.23 11.10
CA GLY A 93 13.77 -2.78 12.33
C GLY A 93 12.75 -3.68 13.06
N SER A 94 13.20 -4.57 13.95
CA SER A 94 12.34 -5.56 14.62
C SER A 94 11.12 -4.96 15.35
N MET A 95 11.31 -3.84 16.05
CA MET A 95 10.25 -3.11 16.75
C MET A 95 9.28 -2.45 15.75
N GLU A 96 9.82 -1.78 14.73
CA GLU A 96 9.04 -1.11 13.68
C GLU A 96 8.19 -2.12 12.91
N LYS A 97 8.79 -3.25 12.52
CA LYS A 97 8.12 -4.38 11.87
C LYS A 97 6.94 -4.89 12.71
N LYS A 98 7.12 -5.07 14.02
CA LYS A 98 6.04 -5.51 14.92
C LYS A 98 4.88 -4.52 14.96
N ILE A 99 5.17 -3.22 14.98
CA ILE A 99 4.14 -2.16 14.98
C ILE A 99 3.43 -2.08 13.62
N PHE A 100 4.20 -2.11 12.54
CA PHE A 100 3.69 -2.11 11.17
C PHE A 100 2.73 -3.28 10.94
N GLN A 101 3.13 -4.50 11.32
CA GLN A 101 2.35 -5.72 11.12
C GLN A 101 1.05 -5.79 11.94
N LYS A 102 0.88 -4.97 12.99
CA LYS A 102 -0.41 -4.84 13.68
C LYS A 102 -1.47 -4.24 12.75
N SER A 103 -1.08 -3.26 11.94
CA SER A 103 -1.98 -2.52 11.05
C SER A 103 -1.97 -3.06 9.61
N VAL A 104 -0.83 -3.59 9.17
CA VAL A 104 -0.59 -4.10 7.81
C VAL A 104 -0.47 -5.61 7.82
N LYS A 105 -1.33 -6.31 7.09
CA LYS A 105 -1.26 -7.74 6.89
C LYS A 105 -0.68 -8.02 5.50
N MET A 106 0.50 -8.62 5.47
CA MET A 106 1.06 -9.20 4.24
C MET A 106 0.29 -10.49 3.95
N ILE A 107 -0.20 -10.65 2.73
CA ILE A 107 -1.00 -11.80 2.29
C ILE A 107 -0.47 -12.33 0.96
N ASN A 108 -0.77 -13.59 0.64
CA ASN A 108 -0.27 -14.22 -0.58
C ASN A 108 -1.21 -13.99 -1.77
N THR A 109 -2.51 -13.87 -1.49
CA THR A 109 -3.56 -13.72 -2.51
C THR A 109 -4.59 -12.68 -2.08
N LYS A 110 -5.31 -12.08 -3.03
CA LYS A 110 -6.37 -11.10 -2.72
C LYS A 110 -7.56 -11.74 -2.00
N GLU A 111 -7.77 -13.03 -2.17
CA GLU A 111 -8.80 -13.82 -1.50
C GLU A 111 -8.62 -13.82 0.02
N ASP A 112 -7.38 -13.64 0.50
CA ASP A 112 -7.03 -13.56 1.92
C ASP A 112 -7.38 -12.21 2.57
N ALA A 113 -7.80 -11.22 1.77
CA ALA A 113 -8.19 -9.88 2.21
C ALA A 113 -9.68 -9.76 2.61
N ARG A 114 -10.45 -10.85 2.50
CA ARG A 114 -11.90 -10.90 2.83
C ARG A 114 -12.17 -10.50 4.28
#